data_AF-A0A959KF67-F1
#
_entry.id   AF-A0A959KF67-F1
#
_cell.length_a   1.000
_cell.length_b   1.000
_cell.length_c   1.000
_cell.angle_alpha   90.00
_cell.angle_beta   90.00
_cell.angle_gamma   90.00
#
_symmetry.space_group_name_H-M   'P 1'
#
loop_
_entity.id
_entity.type
_entity.pdbx_description
1 polymer ?
#
loop_
_entity_poly.entity_id
_entity_poly.type
_entity_poly.pdbx_seq_one_letter_code
_entity_poly.pdbx_strand_id
1 'polypeptide(L)'
;MQLLEFTDKGIYCPVADAYIDPWRPVGKALITHGHADHARWGHRHYLCTVQAKPVIRYRLGRQISISTLDYGEAIVMNGVRISFHPAGHIIGSAQIRLEYKGEVWVV
;
A
#
# COMPACT_ATOMS: atom_id res chain seq x y z
N MET A 1 0.02 -21.35 4.80
CA MET A 1 0.10 -20.43 3.64
C MET A 1 0.72 -19.15 4.15
N GLN A 2 1.74 -18.62 3.49
CA GLN A 2 2.33 -17.35 3.88
C GLN A 2 1.42 -16.20 3.43
N LEU A 3 1.18 -15.20 4.28
CA LEU A 3 0.31 -14.06 3.93
C LEU A 3 0.91 -13.16 2.84
N LEU A 4 2.25 -13.14 2.74
CA LEU A 4 3.02 -12.36 1.78
C LEU A 4 4.01 -13.23 1.00
N GLU A 5 4.24 -12.90 -0.26
CA GLU A 5 5.25 -13.52 -1.11
C GLU A 5 5.98 -12.48 -1.97
N PHE A 6 7.20 -12.80 -2.40
CA PHE A 6 7.93 -11.97 -3.35
C PHE A 6 7.66 -12.42 -4.78
N THR A 7 7.49 -11.45 -5.67
CA THR A 7 7.28 -11.67 -7.10
C THR A 7 8.24 -10.80 -7.91
N ASP A 8 8.21 -10.92 -9.23
CA ASP A 8 8.93 -10.02 -10.14
C ASP A 8 8.37 -8.58 -10.17
N LYS A 9 7.30 -8.30 -9.41
CA LYS A 9 6.65 -6.98 -9.32
C LYS A 9 6.76 -6.33 -7.94
N GLY A 10 7.14 -7.06 -6.90
CA GLY A 10 7.16 -6.57 -5.52
C GLY A 10 6.67 -7.59 -4.50
N ILE A 11 6.34 -7.08 -3.30
CA ILE A 11 5.73 -7.85 -2.21
C ILE A 11 4.23 -7.98 -2.53
N TYR A 12 3.74 -9.21 -2.60
CA TYR A 12 2.35 -9.52 -2.96
C TYR A 12 1.64 -10.18 -1.78
N CYS A 13 0.40 -9.77 -1.52
CA CYS A 13 -0.53 -10.51 -0.67
C CYS A 13 -1.56 -11.22 -1.56
N PRO A 14 -1.42 -12.54 -1.80
CA PRO A 14 -2.34 -13.29 -2.66
C PRO A 14 -3.79 -13.23 -2.19
N VAL A 15 -4.02 -13.25 -0.87
CA VAL A 15 -5.36 -13.25 -0.29
C VAL A 15 -6.06 -11.90 -0.56
N ALA A 16 -5.40 -10.78 -0.27
CA ALA A 16 -5.95 -9.44 -0.52
C ALA A 16 -6.00 -9.07 -2.01
N ASP A 17 -5.29 -9.81 -2.85
CA ASP A 17 -4.98 -9.45 -4.24
C ASP A 17 -4.49 -8.00 -4.34
N ALA A 18 -3.40 -7.71 -3.61
CA ALA A 18 -2.80 -6.40 -3.51
C ALA A 18 -1.28 -6.50 -3.31
N TYR A 19 -0.55 -5.52 -3.84
CA TYR A 19 0.90 -5.42 -3.72
C TYR A 19 1.28 -4.29 -2.79
N ILE A 20 2.42 -4.42 -2.10
CA ILE A 20 3.04 -3.37 -1.30
C ILE A 20 4.25 -2.84 -2.07
N ASP A 21 4.27 -1.53 -2.30
CA ASP A 21 5.30 -0.80 -3.06
C ASP A 21 5.79 -1.51 -4.34
N PRO A 22 4.89 -1.92 -5.26
CA PRO A 22 5.29 -2.64 -6.46
C PRO A 22 6.09 -1.75 -7.43
N TRP A 23 7.17 -2.28 -8.00
CA TRP A 23 7.98 -1.57 -8.99
C TRP A 23 7.50 -1.72 -10.44
N ARG A 24 6.51 -2.59 -10.70
CA ARG A 24 5.83 -2.80 -12.00
C ARG A 24 4.32 -2.55 -11.89
N PRO A 25 3.62 -2.21 -13.00
CA PRO A 25 2.17 -2.05 -13.02
C PRO A 25 1.39 -3.24 -12.43
N VAL A 26 0.39 -2.96 -11.59
CA VAL A 26 -0.46 -3.96 -10.91
C VAL A 26 -1.90 -3.44 -10.76
N GLY A 27 -2.81 -4.32 -10.30
CA GLY A 27 -4.19 -3.94 -10.02
C GLY A 27 -4.33 -2.99 -8.83
N LYS A 28 -3.80 -3.37 -7.66
CA LYS A 28 -3.90 -2.60 -6.41
C LYS A 28 -2.51 -2.48 -5.79
N ALA A 29 -2.08 -1.25 -5.55
CA ALA A 29 -0.81 -0.93 -4.92
C ALA A 29 -1.05 -0.20 -3.58
N LEU A 30 -0.59 -0.82 -2.50
CA LEU A 30 -0.47 -0.21 -1.19
C LEU A 30 0.87 0.50 -1.15
N ILE A 31 0.85 1.82 -0.98
CA ILE A 31 2.05 2.65 -1.03
C ILE A 31 2.41 3.09 0.39
N THR A 32 3.60 2.71 0.85
CA THR A 32 4.08 3.05 2.20
C THR A 32 4.37 4.54 2.33
N HIS A 33 4.94 5.17 1.31
CA HIS A 33 5.27 6.61 1.31
C HIS A 33 5.56 7.19 -0.08
N GLY A 34 5.73 8.51 -0.15
CA GLY A 34 5.82 9.27 -1.40
C GLY A 34 7.20 9.35 -2.08
N HIS A 35 8.15 8.47 -1.76
CA HIS A 35 9.41 8.40 -2.53
C HIS A 35 9.20 7.76 -3.91
N ALA A 36 10.06 8.10 -4.87
CA ALA A 36 9.86 7.77 -6.29
C ALA A 36 10.17 6.31 -6.66
N ASP A 37 10.93 5.62 -5.80
CA ASP A 37 11.19 4.18 -5.83
C ASP A 37 10.00 3.36 -5.32
N HIS A 38 9.15 3.93 -4.46
CA HIS A 38 7.93 3.28 -3.95
C HIS A 38 6.67 3.67 -4.76
N ALA A 39 6.42 4.97 -4.95
CA ALA A 39 5.25 5.49 -5.66
C ALA A 39 5.48 5.45 -7.19
N ARG A 40 5.29 4.28 -7.81
CA ARG A 40 5.52 4.03 -9.23
C ARG A 40 4.24 4.19 -10.06
N TRP A 41 4.37 4.58 -11.33
CA TRP A 41 3.24 4.81 -12.23
C TRP A 41 2.66 3.51 -12.80
N GLY A 42 1.41 3.57 -13.28
CA GLY A 42 0.79 2.50 -14.07
C GLY A 42 -0.06 1.49 -13.27
N HIS A 43 -0.18 1.63 -11.95
CA HIS A 43 -1.10 0.78 -11.19
C HIS A 43 -2.55 1.23 -11.42
N ARG A 44 -3.51 0.29 -11.43
CA ARG A 44 -4.93 0.65 -11.62
C ARG A 44 -5.52 1.39 -10.43
N HIS A 45 -5.09 1.07 -9.22
CA HIS A 45 -5.52 1.73 -8.00
C HIS A 45 -4.40 1.80 -6.96
N TYR A 46 -4.33 2.94 -6.27
CA TYR A 46 -3.37 3.25 -5.23
C TYR A 46 -4.10 3.41 -3.88
N LEU A 47 -3.51 2.89 -2.81
CA LEU A 47 -3.94 3.15 -1.44
C LEU A 47 -2.74 3.62 -0.62
N CYS A 48 -2.88 4.72 0.11
CA CYS A 48 -1.83 5.25 0.99
C CYS A 48 -2.44 5.97 2.19
N THR A 49 -1.61 6.58 3.03
CA THR A 49 -2.09 7.50 4.07
C THR A 49 -2.64 8.79 3.47
N VAL A 50 -3.54 9.47 4.18
CA VAL A 50 -4.04 10.81 3.80
C VAL A 50 -2.89 11.79 3.55
N GLN A 51 -1.86 11.76 4.40
CA GLN A 51 -0.73 12.67 4.38
C GLN A 51 0.26 12.36 3.23
N ALA A 52 0.35 11.12 2.75
CA ALA A 52 1.20 10.77 1.61
C ALA A 52 0.59 11.16 0.25
N LYS A 53 -0.75 11.22 0.17
CA LYS A 53 -1.48 11.48 -1.08
C LYS A 53 -1.05 12.73 -1.86
N PRO A 54 -0.78 13.91 -1.24
CA PRO A 54 -0.35 15.09 -1.98
C PRO A 54 0.95 14.87 -2.75
N VAL A 55 1.95 14.26 -2.11
CA VAL A 55 3.25 13.97 -2.74
C VAL A 55 3.10 12.91 -3.84
N ILE A 56 2.35 11.85 -3.58
CA ILE A 56 2.08 10.79 -4.57
C ILE A 56 1.37 11.37 -5.79
N ARG A 57 0.34 12.21 -5.61
CA ARG A 57 -0.37 12.88 -6.71
C ARG A 57 0.50 13.87 -7.48
N TYR A 58 1.38 14.59 -6.78
CA TYR A 58 2.33 15.49 -7.43
C TYR A 58 3.25 14.71 -8.38
N ARG A 59 3.72 13.53 -7.96
CA ARG A 59 4.62 12.68 -8.77
C ARG A 59 3.91 11.96 -9.91
N LEU A 60 2.75 11.36 -9.62
CA LEU A 60 2.09 10.42 -10.54
C LEU A 60 0.99 11.06 -11.39
N GLY A 61 0.67 12.33 -11.12
CA GLY A 61 -0.36 13.08 -11.83
C GLY A 61 -1.72 13.05 -11.15
N ARG A 62 -2.55 14.05 -11.49
CA ARG A 62 -3.84 14.29 -10.82
C ARG A 62 -4.93 13.26 -11.17
N GLN A 63 -4.73 12.47 -12.23
CA GLN A 63 -5.71 11.55 -12.78
C GLN A 63 -5.62 10.12 -12.23
N ILE A 64 -4.64 9.83 -11.36
CA ILE A 64 -4.54 8.50 -10.76
C ILE A 64 -5.75 8.20 -9.87
N SER A 65 -6.18 6.93 -9.89
CA SER A 65 -7.18 6.43 -8.94
C SER A 65 -6.49 6.15 -7.60
N ILE A 66 -6.78 6.97 -6.59
CA ILE A 66 -6.12 6.90 -5.28
C ILE A 66 -7.12 7.07 -4.14
N SER A 67 -7.17 6.07 -3.27
CA SER A 67 -7.87 6.09 -2.00
C SER A 67 -6.89 6.35 -0.86
N THR A 68 -7.40 6.74 0.29
CA THR A 68 -6.59 7.00 1.48
C THR A 68 -7.23 6.43 2.73
N LEU A 69 -6.38 6.14 3.72
CA LEU A 69 -6.78 5.86 5.10
C LEU A 69 -6.05 6.80 6.05
N ASP A 70 -6.71 7.13 7.15
CA ASP A 70 -6.01 7.70 8.30
C ASP A 70 -5.19 6.61 9.01
N TYR A 71 -4.19 7.02 9.80
CA TYR A 71 -3.44 6.06 10.61
C TYR A 71 -4.35 5.31 11.57
N GLY A 72 -4.17 3.99 11.68
CA GLY A 72 -4.98 3.12 12.52
C GLY A 72 -6.36 2.77 11.94
N GLU A 73 -6.86 3.52 10.94
CA GLU A 73 -8.03 3.12 10.17
C GLU A 73 -7.71 1.86 9.36
N ALA A 74 -8.71 1.00 9.20
CA ALA A 74 -8.55 -0.25 8.49
C ALA A 74 -9.65 -0.48 7.47
N ILE A 75 -9.25 -1.11 6.38
CA ILE A 75 -10.17 -1.67 5.39
C ILE A 75 -10.03 -3.19 5.35
N VAL A 76 -11.02 -3.84 4.76
CA VAL A 76 -10.97 -5.28 4.52
C VAL A 76 -10.91 -5.51 3.01
N MET A 77 -9.86 -6.19 2.54
CA MET A 77 -9.75 -6.68 1.17
C MET A 77 -9.74 -8.19 1.18
N ASN A 78 -10.77 -8.83 0.62
CA ASN A 78 -10.89 -10.30 0.52
C ASN A 78 -10.65 -11.02 1.87
N GLY A 79 -11.13 -10.42 2.97
CA GLY A 79 -10.97 -10.96 4.32
C GLY A 79 -9.66 -10.58 5.03
N VAL A 80 -8.71 -9.92 4.36
CA VAL A 80 -7.50 -9.37 4.99
C VAL A 80 -7.80 -7.98 5.52
N ARG A 81 -7.61 -7.77 6.83
CA ARG A 81 -7.70 -6.45 7.47
C ARG A 81 -6.37 -5.72 7.28
N ILE A 82 -6.40 -4.59 6.59
CA ILE A 82 -5.24 -3.79 6.22
C ILE A 82 -5.32 -2.42 6.89
N SER A 83 -4.26 -1.99 7.56
CA SER A 83 -4.16 -0.65 8.15
C SER A 83 -2.75 -0.07 8.06
N PHE A 84 -2.67 1.26 8.08
CA PHE A 84 -1.41 2.01 8.03
C PHE A 84 -1.05 2.54 9.42
N HIS A 85 0.22 2.47 9.79
CA HIS A 85 0.75 2.92 11.09
C HIS A 85 1.98 3.80 10.89
N PRO A 86 2.20 4.87 11.70
CA PRO A 86 3.32 5.78 11.46
C PRO A 86 4.68 5.07 11.45
N ALA A 87 5.46 5.25 10.37
CA ALA A 87 6.81 4.68 10.27
C ALA A 87 7.93 5.59 10.81
N GLY A 88 7.62 6.87 11.07
CA GLY A 88 8.61 7.84 11.56
C GLY A 88 9.70 8.21 10.53
N HIS A 89 9.48 7.98 9.24
CA HIS A 89 10.47 8.22 8.19
C HIS A 89 10.31 9.58 7.50
N ILE A 90 9.17 9.83 6.86
CA ILE A 90 8.81 11.10 6.21
C ILE A 90 7.34 11.42 6.44
N ILE A 91 6.87 12.60 6.01
CA ILE A 91 5.44 12.96 6.10
C ILE A 91 4.60 11.90 5.37
N GLY A 92 3.65 11.32 6.11
CA GLY A 92 2.75 10.29 5.60
C GLY A 92 3.37 8.90 5.45
N SER A 93 4.62 8.69 5.85
CA SER A 93 5.23 7.35 5.77
C SER A 93 4.59 6.38 6.76
N ALA A 94 4.27 5.19 6.28
CA ALA A 94 3.59 4.20 7.06
C ALA A 94 4.20 2.80 6.94
N GLN A 95 4.18 2.08 8.06
CA GLN A 95 4.18 0.63 8.07
C GLN A 95 2.77 0.14 7.69
N ILE A 96 2.69 -0.97 6.97
CA ILE A 96 1.41 -1.57 6.57
C ILE A 96 1.23 -2.87 7.34
N ARG A 97 0.17 -2.91 8.15
CA ARG A 97 -0.24 -4.10 8.88
C ARG A 97 -1.27 -4.86 8.05
N LEU A 98 -1.03 -6.15 7.83
CA LEU A 98 -1.96 -7.10 7.21
C LEU A 98 -2.32 -8.17 8.23
N GLU A 99 -3.62 -8.39 8.44
CA GLU A 99 -4.13 -9.43 9.34
C GLU A 99 -5.13 -10.33 8.62
N TYR A 100 -4.92 -11.64 8.71
CA TYR A 100 -5.81 -12.64 8.16
C TYR A 100 -5.91 -13.86 9.08
N LYS A 101 -7.11 -14.16 9.60
CA LYS A 101 -7.37 -15.33 10.46
C LYS A 101 -6.40 -15.46 11.65
N GLY A 102 -6.03 -14.34 12.27
CA GLY A 102 -5.11 -14.28 13.41
C GLY A 102 -3.62 -14.24 13.04
N GLU A 103 -3.25 -14.45 11.77
CA GLU A 103 -1.89 -14.25 11.28
C GLU A 103 -1.69 -12.76 10.94
N VAL A 104 -0.61 -12.16 11.44
CA VAL A 104 -0.32 -10.73 11.30
C VAL A 104 1.08 -10.52 10.74
N TRP A 105 1.18 -9.72 9.69
CA TRP A 105 2.43 -9.26 9.11
C TRP A 105 2.48 -7.73 9.11
N VAL A 106 3.67 -7.18 9.31
CA VAL A 106 3.94 -5.74 9.20
C VAL A 106 5.08 -5.57 8.23
N VAL A 107 4.87 -4.72 7.21
CA VAL A 107 5.87 -4.31 6.22
C VAL A 107 6.17 -2.83 6.40
#